data_AF-A0A9D9LV81-F1
#
_entry.id   AF-A0A9D9LV81-F1
#
_cell.length_a   1.000
_cell.length_b   1.000
_cell.length_c   1.000
_cell.angle_alpha   90.00
_cell.angle_beta   90.00
_cell.angle_gamma   90.00
#
_symmetry.space_group_name_H-M   'P 1'
#
loop_
_entity.id
_entity.type
_entity.pdbx_description
1 polymer ?
#
loop_
_entity_poly.entity_id
_entity_poly.type
_entity_poly.pdbx_seq_one_letter_code
_entity_poly.pdbx_strand_id
1 'polypeptide(L)'
;MSRFKFRVWDAQKGIMLFKKEIPNISTRKLFNSKSYTVMQWTGKNSGRGEPIYEGDIIVNAKSKNKEPYIVYWDDNCAEFSSYPVYPATYIPAEINLTKDNLKNIVIVGNVYENPEIARYQKLEDIYAQKERPFKAKKFRSCPFCWSDNVDLENDEGIWFVKCEDCGAQGGNAYRPENAIAMWNNNLKSKGDDR
;
A
#
# COMPACT_ATOMS: atom_id res chain seq x y z
N MET A 1 12.97 33.83 -2.44
CA MET A 1 11.81 32.93 -2.73
C MET A 1 11.32 32.34 -1.42
N SER A 2 10.01 32.39 -1.11
CA SER A 2 9.49 31.80 0.13
C SER A 2 9.66 30.28 0.10
N ARG A 3 10.46 29.74 1.02
CA ARG A 3 10.76 28.30 1.16
C ARG A 3 9.55 27.51 1.68
N PHE A 4 8.65 28.16 2.38
CA PHE A 4 7.49 27.54 3.01
C PHE A 4 6.20 28.02 2.34
N LYS A 5 5.33 27.06 2.01
CA LYS A 5 3.97 27.28 1.51
C LYS A 5 3.05 26.32 2.25
N PHE A 6 1.85 26.80 2.55
CA PHE A 6 0.83 26.04 3.26
C PHE A 6 -0.50 26.17 2.53
N ARG A 7 -1.31 25.14 2.65
CA ARG A 7 -2.75 25.17 2.39
C ARG A 7 -3.49 24.72 3.64
N VAL A 8 -4.75 25.10 3.77
CA VAL A 8 -5.54 24.82 4.97
C VAL A 8 -6.87 24.22 4.55
N TRP A 9 -7.22 23.07 5.12
CA TRP A 9 -8.58 22.55 5.05
C TRP A 9 -9.44 23.22 6.12
N ASP A 10 -10.52 23.89 5.70
CA ASP A 10 -11.56 24.40 6.60
C ASP A 10 -12.66 23.35 6.74
N ALA A 11 -12.65 22.59 7.84
CA ALA A 11 -13.58 21.49 8.07
C ALA A 11 -15.03 21.97 8.30
N GLN A 12 -15.25 23.23 8.70
CA GLN A 12 -16.59 23.77 8.88
C GLN A 12 -17.25 24.11 7.54
N LYS A 13 -16.44 24.58 6.59
CA LYS A 13 -16.92 24.95 5.25
C LYS A 13 -16.77 23.84 4.22
N GLY A 14 -15.91 22.85 4.49
CA GLY A 14 -15.59 21.78 3.55
C GLY A 14 -14.82 22.29 2.33
N ILE A 15 -13.91 23.25 2.50
CA ILE A 15 -13.13 23.85 1.40
C ILE A 15 -11.64 23.91 1.70
N MET A 16 -10.83 23.81 0.65
CA MET A 16 -9.39 24.03 0.71
C MET A 16 -9.05 25.51 0.50
N LEU A 17 -8.25 26.09 1.40
CA LEU A 17 -7.86 27.50 1.39
C LEU A 17 -6.37 27.65 1.07
N PHE A 18 -6.05 28.60 0.19
CA PHE A 18 -4.70 28.91 -0.25
C PHE A 18 -4.33 30.39 0.00
N LYS A 19 -3.10 30.62 0.47
CA LYS A 19 -2.50 31.97 0.62
C LYS A 19 -3.45 33.00 1.26
N LYS A 20 -4.06 33.87 0.44
CA LYS A 20 -4.91 35.00 0.87
C LYS A 20 -6.28 34.56 1.39
N GLU A 21 -6.68 33.33 1.10
CA GLU A 21 -7.96 32.75 1.54
C GLU A 21 -7.86 32.22 2.98
N ILE A 22 -6.63 31.99 3.48
CA ILE A 22 -6.40 31.54 4.85
C ILE A 22 -6.80 32.69 5.81
N PRO A 23 -7.65 32.42 6.81
CA PRO A 23 -8.11 33.45 7.74
C PRO A 23 -6.95 34.15 8.42
N ASN A 24 -7.07 35.46 8.61
CA ASN A 24 -6.09 36.26 9.33
C ASN A 24 -6.22 36.03 10.86
N ILE A 25 -5.86 34.83 11.28
CA ILE A 25 -5.76 34.41 12.68
C ILE A 25 -4.30 34.13 13.02
N SER A 26 -3.96 34.19 14.31
CA SER A 26 -2.59 33.87 14.72
C SER A 26 -2.22 32.44 14.32
N THR A 27 -0.96 32.23 13.94
CA THR A 27 -0.41 30.91 13.58
C THR A 27 -0.69 29.90 14.70
N ARG A 28 -0.48 30.28 15.97
CA ARG A 28 -0.81 29.45 17.13
C ARG A 28 -2.29 29.02 17.16
N LYS A 29 -3.21 29.92 16.82
CA LYS A 29 -4.65 29.59 16.75
C LYS A 29 -4.96 28.68 15.57
N LEU A 30 -4.31 28.89 14.43
CA LEU A 30 -4.49 28.04 13.24
C LEU A 30 -4.06 26.59 13.51
N PHE A 31 -2.85 26.38 14.05
CA PHE A 31 -2.33 25.03 14.34
C PHE A 31 -3.02 24.33 15.51
N ASN A 32 -3.62 25.07 16.45
CA ASN A 32 -4.37 24.50 17.58
C ASN A 32 -5.89 24.37 17.32
N SER A 33 -6.37 24.75 16.12
CA SER A 33 -7.79 24.70 15.79
C SER A 33 -8.19 23.29 15.39
N LYS A 34 -9.33 22.81 15.91
CA LYS A 34 -9.97 21.59 15.40
C LYS A 34 -10.68 21.78 14.06
N SER A 35 -10.98 23.02 13.70
CA SER A 35 -11.68 23.36 12.44
C SER A 35 -10.73 23.52 11.26
N TYR A 36 -9.42 23.65 11.51
CA TYR A 36 -8.43 23.88 10.47
C TYR A 36 -7.40 22.78 10.49
N THR A 37 -7.11 22.21 9.31
CA THR A 37 -5.98 21.31 9.15
C THR A 37 -4.97 21.96 8.21
N VAL A 38 -3.77 22.23 8.74
CA VAL A 38 -2.69 22.86 7.99
C VAL A 38 -1.87 21.78 7.30
N MET A 39 -1.60 21.96 6.01
CA MET A 39 -0.76 21.05 5.23
C MET A 39 0.40 21.82 4.61
N GLN A 40 1.61 21.27 4.72
CA GLN A 40 2.81 21.87 4.19
C GLN A 40 3.11 21.43 2.75
N TRP A 41 3.63 22.35 1.93
CA TRP A 41 4.21 22.01 0.63
C TRP A 41 5.50 21.22 0.80
N THR A 42 5.63 20.11 0.08
CA THR A 42 6.81 19.22 0.12
C THR A 42 8.09 19.85 -0.44
N GLY A 43 8.00 21.04 -1.05
CA GLY A 43 9.09 21.64 -1.82
C GLY A 43 9.25 21.06 -3.22
N LYS A 44 8.38 20.13 -3.63
CA LYS A 44 8.43 19.43 -4.91
C LYS A 44 7.13 19.66 -5.70
N ASN A 45 7.23 19.52 -7.01
CA ASN A 45 6.09 19.64 -7.93
C ASN A 45 5.90 18.32 -8.69
N SER A 46 4.65 18.02 -9.03
CA SER A 46 4.25 16.90 -9.90
C SER A 46 4.87 17.05 -11.30
N GLY A 47 4.72 16.02 -12.14
CA GLY A 47 5.20 16.04 -13.52
C GLY A 47 4.51 17.11 -14.38
N ARG A 48 3.37 17.62 -13.92
CA ARG A 48 2.60 18.70 -14.55
C ARG A 48 2.91 20.07 -13.96
N GLY A 49 3.84 20.16 -13.01
CA GLY A 49 4.25 21.41 -12.37
C GLY A 49 3.38 21.83 -11.17
N GLU A 50 2.41 21.00 -10.77
CA GLU A 50 1.54 21.28 -9.62
C GLU A 50 2.30 21.06 -8.30
N PRO A 51 2.22 21.97 -7.32
CA PRO A 51 2.86 21.77 -6.02
C PRO A 51 2.25 20.59 -5.26
N ILE A 52 3.08 19.68 -4.76
CA ILE A 52 2.66 18.53 -3.94
C ILE A 52 2.68 18.93 -2.47
N TYR A 53 1.57 18.78 -1.77
CA TYR A 53 1.40 19.04 -0.35
C TYR A 53 1.20 17.75 0.45
N GLU A 54 1.41 17.84 1.75
CA GLU A 54 0.90 16.85 2.70
C GLU A 54 -0.60 16.59 2.49
N GLY A 55 -1.01 15.32 2.60
CA GLY A 55 -2.37 14.86 2.38
C GLY A 55 -2.78 14.75 0.90
N ASP A 56 -1.91 15.08 -0.07
CA ASP A 56 -2.20 14.81 -1.48
C ASP A 56 -2.24 13.31 -1.76
N ILE A 57 -3.16 12.92 -2.65
CA ILE A 57 -3.24 11.59 -3.21
C ILE A 57 -2.55 11.63 -4.56
N ILE A 58 -1.50 10.84 -4.70
CA ILE A 58 -0.66 10.78 -5.90
C ILE A 58 -0.71 9.40 -6.55
N VAL A 59 -0.55 9.38 -7.87
CA VAL A 59 -0.37 8.14 -8.64
C VAL A 59 0.87 8.27 -9.52
N ASN A 60 1.57 7.16 -9.73
CA ASN A 60 2.59 7.08 -10.78
C ASN A 60 1.92 6.72 -12.10
N ALA A 61 1.88 7.67 -13.04
CA ALA A 61 1.26 7.52 -14.35
C ALA A 61 1.91 6.44 -15.24
N LYS A 62 3.17 6.05 -14.95
CA LYS A 62 3.85 4.94 -15.63
C LYS A 62 3.58 3.58 -14.99
N SER A 63 3.08 3.54 -13.75
CA SER A 63 2.71 2.28 -13.12
C SER A 63 1.52 1.67 -13.84
N LYS A 64 1.57 0.36 -14.12
CA LYS A 64 0.47 -0.37 -14.78
C LYS A 64 -0.83 -0.29 -13.97
N ASN A 65 -0.72 -0.37 -12.64
CA ASN A 65 -1.87 -0.42 -11.75
C ASN A 65 -2.36 0.98 -11.31
N LYS A 66 -1.53 2.02 -11.50
CA LYS A 66 -1.83 3.41 -11.08
C LYS A 66 -2.35 3.50 -9.64
N GLU A 67 -1.77 2.71 -8.75
CA GLU A 67 -2.14 2.67 -7.34
C GLU A 67 -1.97 4.06 -6.71
N PRO A 68 -2.95 4.53 -5.91
CA PRO A 68 -2.89 5.79 -5.21
C PRO A 68 -2.10 5.67 -3.90
N TYR A 69 -1.35 6.72 -3.61
CA TYR A 69 -0.53 6.89 -2.41
C TYR A 69 -0.88 8.22 -1.75
N ILE A 70 -0.88 8.27 -0.42
CA ILE A 70 -1.08 9.49 0.35
C ILE A 70 0.28 10.04 0.76
N VAL A 71 0.53 11.31 0.47
CA VAL A 71 1.73 12.04 0.89
C VAL A 71 1.60 12.45 2.35
N TYR A 72 2.64 12.18 3.14
CA TYR A 72 2.67 12.50 4.58
C TYR A 72 4.08 12.93 5.01
N TRP A 73 4.19 13.52 6.20
CA TRP A 73 5.46 13.76 6.87
C TRP A 73 5.81 12.55 7.75
N ASP A 74 6.96 11.93 7.50
CA ASP A 74 7.49 10.84 8.33
C ASP A 74 8.47 11.41 9.35
N ASP A 75 8.08 11.37 10.63
CA ASP A 75 8.91 11.83 11.74
C ASP A 75 10.16 10.98 11.96
N ASN A 76 10.16 9.70 11.55
CA ASN A 76 11.31 8.82 11.74
C ASN A 76 12.44 9.16 10.77
N CYS A 77 12.09 9.51 9.53
CA CYS A 77 13.03 9.83 8.47
C CYS A 77 13.22 11.35 8.29
N ALA A 78 12.44 12.17 8.99
CA ALA A 78 12.40 13.63 8.88
C ALA A 78 12.24 14.10 7.43
N GLU A 79 11.35 13.44 6.68
CA GLU A 79 11.08 13.75 5.28
C GLU A 79 9.61 13.57 4.88
N PHE A 80 9.27 14.09 3.71
CA PHE A 80 7.97 13.79 3.09
C PHE A 80 8.05 12.46 2.36
N SER A 81 7.26 11.49 2.81
CA SER A 81 7.12 10.17 2.19
C SER A 81 5.68 9.96 1.67
N SER A 82 5.39 8.76 1.15
CA SER A 82 4.06 8.36 0.73
C SER A 82 3.77 6.90 1.04
N TYR A 83 2.55 6.62 1.53
CA TYR A 83 2.09 5.26 1.79
C TYR A 83 0.91 4.90 0.88
N PRO A 84 0.76 3.61 0.49
CA PRO A 84 -0.34 3.20 -0.38
C PRO A 84 -1.69 3.35 0.34
N VAL A 85 -2.73 3.77 -0.39
CA VAL A 85 -4.10 3.85 0.14
C VAL A 85 -4.66 2.45 0.47
N TYR A 86 -4.30 1.45 -0.34
CA TYR A 86 -4.76 0.07 -0.19
C TYR A 86 -3.78 -0.77 0.63
N PRO A 87 -4.22 -1.80 1.37
CA PRO A 87 -3.31 -2.83 1.87
C PRO A 87 -2.63 -3.45 0.65
N ALA A 88 -1.38 -3.06 0.44
CA ALA A 88 -0.67 -3.36 -0.77
C ALA A 88 -0.64 -4.88 -0.94
N THR A 89 -1.23 -5.38 -2.04
CA THR A 89 -1.24 -6.82 -2.34
C THR A 89 0.17 -7.39 -2.58
N TYR A 90 1.14 -6.49 -2.68
CA TYR A 90 2.58 -6.69 -2.75
C TYR A 90 3.22 -5.74 -1.74
N ILE A 91 4.40 -6.08 -1.22
CA ILE A 91 5.19 -5.28 -0.26
C ILE A 91 4.97 -3.78 -0.49
N PRO A 92 4.56 -2.99 0.54
CA PRO A 92 4.25 -1.57 0.37
C PRO A 92 5.50 -0.85 -0.14
N ALA A 93 5.55 -0.60 -1.45
CA ALA A 93 6.63 0.13 -2.07
C ALA A 93 6.24 1.61 -2.03
N GLU A 94 6.79 2.35 -1.09
CA GLU A 94 6.64 3.80 -1.04
C GLU A 94 7.03 4.43 -2.39
N ILE A 95 6.29 5.45 -2.84
CA ILE A 95 6.76 6.26 -3.95
C ILE A 95 7.72 7.31 -3.40
N ASN A 96 9.02 7.04 -3.53
CA ASN A 96 10.03 8.05 -3.23
C ASN A 96 9.81 9.29 -4.11
N LEU A 97 9.71 10.47 -3.50
CA LEU A 97 9.53 11.75 -4.19
C LEU A 97 10.85 12.26 -4.82
N THR A 98 11.59 11.41 -5.52
CA THR A 98 12.84 11.76 -6.22
C THR A 98 12.56 12.53 -7.52
N LYS A 99 13.54 13.28 -8.02
CA LYS A 99 13.40 14.06 -9.28
C LYS A 99 12.94 13.20 -10.46
N ASP A 100 13.37 11.96 -10.54
CA ASP A 100 13.01 11.05 -11.64
C ASP A 100 11.57 10.54 -11.55
N ASN A 101 11.10 10.28 -10.32
CA ASN A 101 9.72 9.86 -10.09
C ASN A 101 8.72 11.01 -10.28
N LEU A 102 9.08 12.23 -9.88
CA LEU A 102 8.21 13.41 -9.99
C LEU A 102 7.66 13.62 -11.40
N LYS A 103 8.44 13.35 -12.46
CA LYS A 103 8.00 13.47 -13.86
C LYS A 103 6.76 12.64 -14.20
N ASN A 104 6.54 11.54 -13.48
CA ASN A 104 5.44 10.61 -13.72
C ASN A 104 4.37 10.70 -12.63
N ILE A 105 4.59 11.50 -11.59
CA ILE A 105 3.62 11.70 -10.52
C ILE A 105 2.52 12.64 -11.00
N VAL A 106 1.27 12.22 -10.79
CA VAL A 106 0.06 13.02 -11.00
C VAL A 106 -0.68 13.10 -9.68
N ILE A 107 -1.12 14.30 -9.31
CA ILE A 107 -2.01 14.51 -8.16
C ILE A 107 -3.44 14.21 -8.63
N VAL A 108 -4.13 13.31 -7.93
CA VAL A 108 -5.50 12.90 -8.28
C VAL A 108 -6.55 13.35 -7.26
N GLY A 109 -6.12 13.99 -6.17
CA GLY A 109 -6.99 14.50 -5.12
C GLY A 109 -6.22 14.75 -3.83
N ASN A 110 -6.93 14.95 -2.74
CA ASN A 110 -6.37 14.95 -1.39
C ASN A 110 -7.35 14.28 -0.40
N VAL A 111 -6.84 13.89 0.77
CA VAL A 111 -7.63 13.12 1.76
C VAL A 111 -8.86 13.85 2.31
N TYR A 112 -8.96 15.18 2.11
CA TYR A 112 -10.07 15.99 2.62
C TYR A 112 -11.16 16.23 1.57
N GLU A 113 -10.77 16.62 0.36
CA GLU A 113 -11.70 16.87 -0.76
C GLU A 113 -12.12 15.59 -1.47
N ASN A 114 -11.30 14.54 -1.40
CA ASN A 114 -11.53 13.24 -2.03
C ASN A 114 -11.44 12.09 -1.03
N PRO A 115 -12.23 12.13 0.06
CA PRO A 115 -12.19 11.09 1.08
C PRO A 115 -12.55 9.72 0.50
N GLU A 116 -13.36 9.62 -0.56
CA GLU A 116 -13.68 8.37 -1.25
C GLU A 116 -12.45 7.69 -1.86
N ILE A 117 -11.46 8.46 -2.32
CA ILE A 117 -10.21 7.91 -2.85
C ILE A 117 -9.33 7.46 -1.68
N ALA A 118 -9.31 8.21 -0.58
CA ALA A 118 -8.50 7.90 0.61
C ALA A 118 -9.09 6.80 1.51
N ARG A 119 -10.42 6.62 1.51
CA ARG A 119 -11.18 5.70 2.38
C ARG A 119 -11.28 4.29 1.81
N TYR A 120 -10.41 3.86 0.90
CA TYR A 120 -10.32 2.45 0.54
C TYR A 120 -9.65 1.60 1.64
N GLN A 121 -10.23 1.69 2.84
CA GLN A 121 -10.18 0.71 3.89
C GLN A 121 -11.62 0.27 4.16
N LYS A 122 -11.92 -0.99 3.91
CA LYS A 122 -12.58 -1.75 4.97
C LYS A 122 -11.82 -3.05 5.15
N LEU A 123 -10.78 -2.97 5.98
CA LEU A 123 -10.20 -4.16 6.61
C LEU A 123 -11.31 -4.96 7.32
N GLU A 124 -12.32 -4.31 7.89
CA GLU A 124 -13.48 -4.96 8.50
C GLU A 124 -14.37 -5.73 7.49
N ASP A 125 -14.54 -5.27 6.25
CA ASP A 125 -15.24 -6.04 5.21
C ASP A 125 -14.37 -7.17 4.64
N ILE A 126 -13.04 -7.03 4.71
CA ILE A 126 -12.06 -8.07 4.36
C ILE A 126 -11.99 -9.16 5.45
N TYR A 127 -12.06 -8.78 6.73
CA TYR A 127 -12.09 -9.71 7.86
C TYR A 127 -13.49 -10.30 8.11
N ALA A 128 -14.58 -9.58 7.85
CA ALA A 128 -15.94 -10.13 7.88
C ALA A 128 -16.20 -11.14 6.74
N GLN A 129 -15.39 -11.13 5.68
CA GLN A 129 -15.37 -12.18 4.65
C GLN A 129 -14.39 -13.33 4.96
N LYS A 130 -13.55 -13.21 6.00
CA LYS A 130 -12.62 -14.26 6.46
C LYS A 130 -13.26 -15.34 7.34
N GLU A 131 -14.59 -15.40 7.39
CA GLU A 131 -15.33 -16.63 7.74
C GLU A 131 -16.13 -17.18 6.56
N ARG A 132 -15.64 -17.04 5.33
CA ARG A 132 -15.99 -18.03 4.30
C ARG A 132 -15.15 -19.28 4.57
N PRO A 133 -15.76 -20.46 4.84
CA PRO A 133 -14.99 -21.67 5.03
C PRO A 133 -14.13 -21.91 3.78
N PHE A 134 -12.82 -21.97 4.00
CA PHE A 134 -11.84 -22.35 3.00
C PHE A 134 -12.25 -23.70 2.39
N LYS A 135 -12.53 -23.73 1.08
CA LYS A 135 -12.54 -25.01 0.35
C LYS A 135 -11.09 -25.36 0.06
N ALA A 136 -10.51 -26.21 0.91
CA ALA A 136 -9.16 -26.68 0.76
C ALA A 136 -8.90 -27.20 -0.66
N LYS A 137 -7.95 -26.58 -1.37
CA LYS A 137 -7.33 -27.25 -2.52
C LYS A 137 -6.60 -28.46 -1.97
N LYS A 138 -6.99 -29.65 -2.41
CA LYS A 138 -6.37 -30.91 -1.99
C LYS A 138 -4.87 -30.87 -2.34
N PHE A 139 -4.02 -31.18 -1.36
CA PHE A 139 -2.60 -31.41 -1.61
C PHE A 139 -2.44 -32.64 -2.51
N ARG A 140 -1.46 -32.61 -3.40
CA ARG A 140 -0.93 -33.84 -4.00
C ARG A 140 0.06 -34.46 -3.04
N SER A 141 0.15 -35.79 -3.09
CA SER A 141 1.14 -36.58 -2.36
C SER A 141 2.55 -36.05 -2.64
N CYS A 142 3.42 -36.22 -1.66
CA CYS A 142 4.80 -35.80 -1.75
C CYS A 142 5.48 -36.40 -3.00
N PRO A 143 6.12 -35.59 -3.86
CA PRO A 143 6.76 -36.09 -5.07
C PRO A 143 8.00 -36.96 -4.79
N PHE A 144 8.50 -36.95 -3.55
CA PHE A 144 9.73 -37.64 -3.17
C PHE A 144 9.49 -39.01 -2.52
N CYS A 145 8.50 -39.10 -1.63
CA CYS A 145 8.17 -40.33 -0.91
C CYS A 145 6.76 -40.85 -1.16
N TRP A 146 5.98 -40.15 -2.00
CA TRP A 146 4.59 -40.48 -2.33
C TRP A 146 3.62 -40.50 -1.15
N SER A 147 4.04 -39.98 0.01
CA SER A 147 3.18 -39.85 1.17
C SER A 147 2.14 -38.77 0.99
N ASP A 148 0.92 -39.03 1.46
CA ASP A 148 -0.15 -38.03 1.59
C ASP A 148 0.02 -37.18 2.86
N ASN A 149 1.00 -37.48 3.72
CA ASN A 149 1.32 -36.73 4.94
C ASN A 149 2.11 -35.45 4.60
N VAL A 150 1.39 -34.48 4.05
CA VAL A 150 1.89 -33.18 3.65
C VAL A 150 1.05 -32.10 4.29
N ASP A 151 1.71 -31.09 4.84
CA ASP A 151 1.06 -29.97 5.52
C ASP A 151 1.63 -28.63 5.05
N LEU A 152 0.89 -27.57 5.34
CA LEU A 152 1.24 -26.21 4.99
C LEU A 152 1.75 -25.48 6.23
N GLU A 153 3.00 -25.03 6.18
CA GLU A 153 3.65 -24.26 7.24
C GLU A 153 3.79 -22.78 6.84
N ASN A 154 3.95 -21.92 7.84
CA ASN A 154 4.26 -20.50 7.67
C ASN A 154 5.46 -20.14 8.54
N ASP A 155 6.47 -19.53 7.92
CA ASP A 155 7.64 -18.99 8.61
C ASP A 155 7.87 -17.55 8.16
N GLU A 156 7.84 -16.61 9.11
CA GLU A 156 8.00 -15.16 8.89
C GLU A 156 7.20 -14.59 7.69
N GLY A 157 5.97 -15.07 7.48
CA GLY A 157 5.11 -14.60 6.39
C GLY A 157 5.33 -15.29 5.03
N ILE A 158 6.22 -16.28 4.96
CA ILE A 158 6.41 -17.17 3.82
C ILE A 158 5.68 -18.48 4.11
N TRP A 159 4.74 -18.83 3.24
CA TRP A 159 4.05 -20.12 3.25
C TRP A 159 4.81 -21.14 2.42
N PHE A 160 4.90 -22.37 2.91
CA PHE A 160 5.49 -23.49 2.19
C PHE A 160 4.81 -24.80 2.58
N VAL A 161 4.84 -25.79 1.70
CA VAL A 161 4.34 -27.14 1.95
C VAL A 161 5.50 -28.01 2.38
N LYS A 162 5.30 -28.83 3.41
CA LYS A 162 6.28 -29.75 3.96
C LYS A 162 5.68 -31.15 4.05
N CYS A 163 6.47 -32.16 3.68
CA CYS A 163 6.14 -33.55 3.93
C CYS A 163 6.67 -33.96 5.31
N GLU A 164 5.78 -34.43 6.18
CA GLU A 164 6.14 -34.84 7.54
C GLU A 164 6.92 -36.16 7.57
N ASP A 165 6.76 -37.01 6.55
CA ASP A 165 7.42 -38.32 6.53
C ASP A 165 8.87 -38.25 6.02
N CYS A 166 9.19 -37.35 5.08
CA CYS A 166 10.52 -37.26 4.48
C CYS A 166 11.21 -35.89 4.65
N GLY A 167 10.52 -34.92 5.26
CA GLY A 167 11.04 -33.57 5.51
C GLY A 167 11.15 -32.70 4.25
N ALA A 168 10.72 -33.17 3.08
CA ALA A 168 10.80 -32.39 1.86
C ALA A 168 9.90 -31.14 1.93
N GLN A 169 10.45 -29.99 1.58
CA GLN A 169 9.75 -28.71 1.58
C GLN A 169 9.65 -28.12 0.16
N GLY A 170 8.63 -27.32 -0.10
CA GLY A 170 8.49 -26.62 -1.38
C GLY A 170 7.31 -25.66 -1.42
N GLY A 171 7.20 -24.91 -2.52
CA GLY A 171 6.10 -23.96 -2.69
C GLY A 171 6.24 -22.69 -1.85
N ASN A 172 7.44 -22.14 -1.72
CA ASN A 172 7.67 -20.89 -0.98
C ASN A 172 6.90 -19.73 -1.64
N ALA A 173 5.86 -19.22 -0.97
CA ALA A 173 5.03 -18.14 -1.47
C ALA A 173 4.45 -17.30 -0.34
N TYR A 174 4.17 -16.02 -0.62
CA TYR A 174 3.54 -15.12 0.35
C TYR A 174 2.04 -15.39 0.58
N ARG A 175 1.47 -16.40 -0.07
CA ARG A 175 0.07 -16.80 0.11
C ARG A 175 -0.05 -18.34 0.13
N PRO A 176 -0.92 -18.89 0.98
CA PRO A 176 -1.07 -20.33 1.15
C PRO A 176 -1.52 -21.03 -0.15
N GLU A 177 -2.37 -20.39 -0.96
CA GLU A 177 -2.87 -21.02 -2.20
C GLU A 177 -1.79 -21.14 -3.27
N ASN A 178 -0.87 -20.16 -3.30
CA ASN A 178 0.27 -20.17 -4.21
C ASN A 178 1.27 -21.24 -3.78
N ALA A 179 1.48 -21.41 -2.47
CA ALA A 179 2.34 -22.47 -1.96
C ALA A 179 1.83 -23.87 -2.34
N ILE A 180 0.53 -24.11 -2.15
CA ILE A 180 -0.13 -25.35 -2.55
C ILE A 180 -0.09 -25.54 -4.08
N ALA A 181 -0.33 -24.47 -4.86
CA ALA A 181 -0.29 -24.56 -6.32
C ALA A 181 1.13 -24.88 -6.83
N MET A 182 2.17 -24.28 -6.24
CA MET A 182 3.56 -24.54 -6.57
C MET A 182 3.96 -25.97 -6.19
N TRP A 183 3.59 -26.44 -5.00
CA TRP A 183 3.77 -27.83 -4.57
C TRP A 183 3.14 -28.81 -5.57
N ASN A 184 1.88 -28.57 -5.93
CA ASN A 184 1.13 -29.42 -6.86
C ASN A 184 1.66 -29.36 -8.30
N ASN A 185 2.29 -28.25 -8.71
CA ASN A 185 2.83 -28.04 -10.06
C ASN A 185 4.29 -28.51 -10.22
N ASN A 186 5.08 -28.57 -9.13
CA ASN A 186 6.45 -29.08 -9.14
C ASN A 186 6.56 -30.58 -9.53
N LEU A 187 5.43 -31.27 -9.66
CA LEU A 187 5.33 -32.62 -10.23
C LEU A 187 5.51 -32.67 -11.76
N LYS A 188 5.54 -31.54 -12.48
CA LYS A 188 5.67 -31.53 -13.95
C LYS A 188 7.12 -31.52 -14.48
N SER A 189 8.14 -31.39 -13.62
CA SER A 189 9.53 -31.23 -14.06
C SER A 189 10.46 -32.42 -13.81
N LYS A 190 9.97 -33.55 -13.28
CA LYS A 190 10.79 -34.77 -13.07
C LYS A 190 10.00 -36.06 -13.29
N GLY A 191 9.45 -36.23 -14.48
CA GLY A 191 8.65 -37.41 -14.84
C GLY A 191 8.89 -37.91 -16.26
N ASP A 192 10.12 -37.80 -16.78
CA ASP A 192 10.47 -38.29 -18.13
C ASP A 192 11.86 -38.96 -18.17
N ASP A 193 12.21 -39.70 -17.11
CA ASP A 193 13.37 -40.61 -17.10
C ASP A 193 13.03 -41.86 -16.27
N ARG A 194 12.17 -42.73 -16.81
CA ARG A 194 12.15 -44.18 -16.57
C ARG A 194 11.56 -44.90 -17.77
#